data_AF-A0A537NMK0-F1
#
_entry.id   AF-A0A537NMK0-F1
#
_cell.length_a   1.000
_cell.length_b   1.000
_cell.length_c   1.000
_cell.angle_alpha   90.00
_cell.angle_beta   90.00
_cell.angle_gamma   90.00
#
_symmetry.space_group_name_H-M   'P 1'
#
loop_
_entity.id
_entity.type
_entity.pdbx_description
1 polymer ?
#
loop_
_entity_poly.entity_id
_entity_poly.type
_entity_poly.pdbx_seq_one_letter_code
_entity_poly.pdbx_strand_id
1 'polypeptide(L)'
;GDEQFQISAFFSLQERRPRILKKDDIFAVIDPKGDFLAGFGSSDGLYFHDTRYISDYELLIGGLRPILLSSGLTDDSTMLVSDLANPDLFADHKLFLCHDSIHIRRSKFLREGVCHERILVRSFADKPVSLPLELRFQSDFADIFEVRGLERRRRGSFLDPVRTDASIALAYTGLNGQRYTMTLLFDPKPGQLEESRAVFMIDLEPGRHQLIFLTMSCIGVARQPPRENYLRSLVALRREKRAEKPACAQVTSSNNIFNEAVRRAQSDIAMLTTKTDHGPYVYAGIPWFSTVFGRDALITAYLTLWCDPNLARGVLAYLAAHQAMEENPFNDSEPGKILHETRDGEMALLGEVPFRHYYGSVDSTLLFVMLAGAYCEQTGDLEFVGKIWPNIERAMQWADVHGDLDRDGFIEYRRKTEKGLYNQGWKDSHDSICHQDGRIAELPIALCEVQGYYYGALLAAAAIATRLGRAETASAFRLQAGELRQRFNQ
;
A
#
# COMPACT_ATOMS: atom_id res chain seq x y z
N GLY A 1 6.00 6.79 -24.89
CA GLY A 1 6.02 8.19 -24.45
C GLY A 1 5.02 8.34 -23.34
N ASP A 2 5.50 8.49 -22.11
CA ASP A 2 4.96 9.03 -20.85
C ASP A 2 3.49 8.83 -20.41
N GLU A 3 2.54 8.51 -21.30
CA GLU A 3 1.18 8.05 -20.96
C GLU A 3 1.20 6.67 -20.26
N GLN A 4 2.32 5.94 -20.34
CA GLN A 4 2.41 4.54 -19.94
C GLN A 4 2.39 4.30 -18.41
N PHE A 5 2.77 5.30 -17.60
CA PHE A 5 2.72 5.23 -16.13
C PHE A 5 1.68 6.15 -15.51
N GLN A 6 0.97 6.93 -16.34
CA GLN A 6 -0.13 7.75 -15.89
C GLN A 6 -1.23 6.85 -15.33
N ILE A 7 -1.68 7.15 -14.11
CA ILE A 7 -2.83 6.46 -13.53
C ILE A 7 -4.06 7.02 -14.25
N SER A 8 -4.69 6.21 -15.10
CA SER A 8 -5.92 6.60 -15.78
C SER A 8 -7.03 6.81 -14.74
N ALA A 9 -7.42 8.07 -14.53
CA ALA A 9 -8.45 8.44 -13.57
C ALA A 9 -9.76 8.76 -14.31
N PHE A 10 -10.69 7.80 -14.33
CA PHE A 10 -12.04 8.01 -14.87
C PHE A 10 -13.04 8.51 -13.81
N PHE A 11 -12.72 8.34 -12.53
CA PHE A 11 -13.53 8.77 -11.38
C PHE A 11 -12.60 9.17 -10.23
N SER A 12 -12.98 10.16 -9.42
CA SER A 12 -12.21 10.50 -8.22
C SER A 12 -12.43 9.44 -7.13
N LEU A 13 -11.35 9.01 -6.46
CA LEU A 13 -11.44 8.15 -5.26
C LEU A 13 -12.31 8.81 -4.18
N GLN A 14 -12.35 10.15 -4.12
CA GLN A 14 -13.20 10.88 -3.17
C GLN A 14 -14.70 10.76 -3.48
N GLU A 15 -15.07 10.60 -4.75
CA GLU A 15 -16.47 10.41 -5.16
C GLU A 15 -16.95 8.99 -4.86
N ARG A 16 -16.08 7.99 -5.10
CA ARG A 16 -16.39 6.58 -4.82
C ARG A 16 -16.40 6.24 -3.32
N ARG A 17 -15.64 6.99 -2.51
CA ARG A 17 -15.46 6.77 -1.06
C ARG A 17 -15.19 5.30 -0.71
N PRO A 18 -14.15 4.67 -1.28
CA PRO A 18 -13.83 3.29 -0.96
C PRO A 18 -13.48 3.14 0.53
N ARG A 19 -13.57 1.91 1.03
CA ARG A 19 -13.05 1.47 2.31
C ARG A 19 -11.76 0.71 2.04
N ILE A 20 -10.71 1.09 2.75
CA ILE A 20 -9.38 0.54 2.56
C ILE A 20 -9.01 -0.32 3.76
N LEU A 21 -8.55 -1.54 3.49
CA LEU A 21 -7.87 -2.37 4.48
C LEU A 21 -6.46 -2.65 3.98
N LYS A 22 -5.47 -2.56 4.85
CA LYS A 22 -4.11 -3.03 4.58
C LYS A 22 -3.53 -3.67 5.81
N LYS A 23 -2.77 -4.75 5.60
CA LYS A 23 -1.92 -5.37 6.60
C LYS A 23 -0.70 -5.94 5.89
N ASP A 24 0.47 -5.39 6.19
CA ASP A 24 1.72 -5.77 5.53
C ASP A 24 1.56 -5.67 4.00
N ASP A 25 1.81 -6.75 3.25
CA ASP A 25 1.77 -6.78 1.77
C ASP A 25 0.39 -7.10 1.17
N ILE A 26 -0.63 -7.34 1.99
CA ILE A 26 -2.02 -7.54 1.54
C ILE A 26 -2.83 -6.27 1.78
N PHE A 27 -3.59 -5.85 0.77
CA PHE A 27 -4.56 -4.76 0.90
C PHE A 27 -5.83 -5.03 0.08
N ALA A 28 -6.90 -4.35 0.45
CA ALA A 28 -8.19 -4.44 -0.22
C ALA A 28 -8.78 -3.04 -0.44
N VAL A 29 -9.29 -2.83 -1.64
CA VAL A 29 -10.11 -1.67 -2.00
C VAL A 29 -11.55 -2.16 -2.11
N ILE A 30 -12.40 -1.63 -1.24
CA ILE A 30 -13.72 -2.19 -0.97
C ILE A 30 -14.76 -1.09 -1.14
N ASP A 31 -15.89 -1.39 -1.75
CA ASP A 31 -17.00 -0.46 -1.77
C ASP A 31 -17.62 -0.32 -0.35
N PRO A 32 -18.48 0.69 -0.11
CA PRO A 32 -19.13 0.86 1.19
C PRO A 32 -20.01 -0.32 1.63
N LYS A 33 -20.45 -1.20 0.73
CA LYS A 33 -21.26 -2.39 1.07
C LYS A 33 -20.41 -3.60 1.46
N GLY A 34 -19.09 -3.51 1.32
CA GLY A 34 -18.17 -4.61 1.57
C GLY A 34 -17.87 -5.46 0.32
N ASP A 35 -18.29 -5.01 -0.86
CA ASP A 35 -18.08 -5.70 -2.13
C ASP A 35 -16.79 -5.22 -2.82
N PHE A 36 -16.28 -6.03 -3.75
CA PHE A 36 -15.28 -5.60 -4.74
C PHE A 36 -16.01 -5.57 -6.08
N LEU A 37 -16.14 -4.40 -6.70
CA LEU A 37 -16.89 -4.26 -7.94
C LEU A 37 -15.95 -4.07 -9.11
N ALA A 38 -15.86 -5.10 -9.95
CA ALA A 38 -15.14 -4.99 -11.22
C ALA A 38 -15.86 -3.99 -12.13
N GLY A 39 -15.09 -3.23 -12.91
CA GLY A 39 -15.62 -2.25 -13.84
C GLY A 39 -14.51 -1.44 -14.48
N PHE A 40 -14.81 -0.77 -15.59
CA PHE A 40 -13.86 0.11 -16.25
C PHE A 40 -13.37 1.20 -15.29
N GLY A 41 -12.04 1.30 -15.12
CA GLY A 41 -11.41 2.22 -14.16
C GLY A 41 -11.61 1.86 -12.69
N SER A 42 -12.08 0.66 -12.36
CA SER A 42 -12.23 0.22 -10.97
C SER A 42 -10.94 -0.37 -10.41
N SER A 43 -10.47 0.23 -9.31
CA SER A 43 -9.37 -0.26 -8.49
C SER A 43 -9.83 -1.21 -7.39
N ASP A 44 -11.10 -1.58 -7.35
CA ASP A 44 -11.65 -2.48 -6.35
C ASP A 44 -11.01 -3.87 -6.48
N GLY A 45 -10.82 -4.52 -5.34
CA GLY A 45 -10.26 -5.87 -5.31
C GLY A 45 -9.43 -6.18 -4.06
N LEU A 46 -8.98 -7.42 -4.01
CA LEU A 46 -8.03 -7.92 -3.01
C LEU A 46 -6.66 -8.11 -3.66
N TYR A 47 -5.65 -7.45 -3.13
CA TYR A 47 -4.31 -7.38 -3.69
C TYR A 47 -3.28 -7.97 -2.74
N PHE A 48 -2.31 -8.69 -3.28
CA PHE A 48 -1.18 -9.24 -2.54
C PHE A 48 0.07 -9.23 -3.43
N HIS A 49 1.17 -8.65 -2.95
CA HIS A 49 2.42 -8.45 -3.73
C HIS A 49 2.17 -7.90 -5.14
N ASP A 50 1.59 -6.69 -5.23
CA ASP A 50 1.26 -5.99 -6.48
C ASP A 50 0.35 -6.76 -7.46
N THR A 51 -0.30 -7.86 -7.04
CA THR A 51 -1.21 -8.65 -7.90
C THR A 51 -2.63 -8.63 -7.34
N ARG A 52 -3.65 -8.38 -8.18
CA ARG A 52 -5.06 -8.47 -7.81
C ARG A 52 -5.54 -9.93 -7.86
N TYR A 53 -5.76 -10.53 -6.70
CA TYR A 53 -6.22 -11.91 -6.58
C TYR A 53 -7.74 -12.06 -6.70
N ILE A 54 -8.52 -11.06 -6.29
CA ILE A 54 -9.98 -11.03 -6.52
C ILE A 54 -10.31 -9.69 -7.17
N SER A 55 -10.91 -9.74 -8.36
CA SER A 55 -11.36 -8.57 -9.11
C SER A 55 -12.83 -8.25 -8.86
N ASP A 56 -13.64 -9.27 -8.58
CA ASP A 56 -15.06 -9.13 -8.29
C ASP A 56 -15.43 -9.98 -7.09
N TYR A 57 -16.19 -9.41 -6.16
CA TYR A 57 -16.79 -10.10 -5.03
C TYR A 57 -18.03 -9.38 -4.57
N GLU A 58 -19.20 -9.96 -4.83
CA GLU A 58 -20.49 -9.31 -4.61
C GLU A 58 -21.41 -10.18 -3.76
N LEU A 59 -22.06 -9.57 -2.77
CA LEU A 59 -23.13 -10.18 -1.98
C LEU A 59 -24.51 -9.78 -2.52
N LEU A 60 -25.34 -10.78 -2.79
CA LEU A 60 -26.74 -10.62 -3.21
C LEU A 60 -27.69 -11.33 -2.25
N ILE A 61 -28.85 -10.74 -2.03
CA ILE A 61 -29.95 -11.29 -1.24
C ILE A 61 -31.21 -11.33 -2.10
N GLY A 62 -31.76 -12.52 -2.36
CA GLY A 62 -32.87 -12.67 -3.30
C GLY A 62 -32.55 -12.17 -4.72
N GLY A 63 -31.28 -12.25 -5.13
CA GLY A 63 -30.80 -11.77 -6.44
C GLY A 63 -30.56 -10.27 -6.55
N LEU A 64 -30.74 -9.49 -5.46
CA LEU A 64 -30.54 -8.05 -5.43
C LEU A 64 -29.42 -7.66 -4.47
N ARG A 65 -28.76 -6.53 -4.74
CA ARG A 65 -27.78 -5.96 -3.82
C ARG A 65 -28.48 -5.40 -2.57
N PRO A 66 -27.95 -5.63 -1.36
CA PRO A 66 -28.49 -5.01 -0.14
C PRO A 66 -28.38 -3.47 -0.14
N ILE A 67 -29.27 -2.85 0.61
CA ILE A 67 -29.28 -1.41 0.90
C ILE A 67 -28.23 -1.12 1.98
N LEU A 68 -27.41 -0.08 1.79
CA LEU A 68 -26.40 0.34 2.76
C LEU A 68 -27.05 1.14 3.90
N LEU A 69 -26.86 0.69 5.14
CA LEU A 69 -27.26 1.45 6.34
C LEU A 69 -26.09 2.24 6.92
N SER A 70 -24.94 1.58 7.07
CA SER A 70 -23.70 2.23 7.52
C SER A 70 -22.47 1.43 7.11
N SER A 71 -21.32 2.10 7.01
CA SER A 71 -20.04 1.43 6.73
C SER A 71 -18.86 2.25 7.22
N GLY A 72 -17.99 1.63 8.00
CA GLY A 72 -16.85 2.27 8.62
C GLY A 72 -15.75 1.30 8.98
N LEU A 73 -14.52 1.82 9.03
CA LEU A 73 -13.40 1.15 9.66
C LEU A 73 -13.50 1.34 11.17
N THR A 74 -13.05 0.35 11.94
CA THR A 74 -12.75 0.54 13.36
C THR A 74 -11.79 1.72 13.54
N ASP A 75 -11.79 2.37 14.72
CA ASP A 75 -10.91 3.51 15.11
C ASP A 75 -9.41 3.29 14.91
N ASP A 76 -9.10 2.08 14.54
CA ASP A 76 -7.88 1.36 14.71
C ASP A 76 -7.43 0.80 13.33
N SER A 77 -8.21 1.10 12.27
CA SER A 77 -8.03 0.80 10.85
C SER A 77 -7.80 -0.68 10.52
N THR A 78 -8.09 -1.60 11.44
CA THR A 78 -7.85 -3.05 11.23
C THR A 78 -9.04 -3.82 10.68
N MET A 79 -10.26 -3.31 10.86
CA MET A 79 -11.48 -4.02 10.50
C MET A 79 -12.49 -3.10 9.84
N LEU A 80 -13.06 -3.55 8.73
CA LEU A 80 -14.22 -2.94 8.09
C LEU A 80 -15.49 -3.59 8.65
N VAL A 81 -16.48 -2.75 9.00
CA VAL A 81 -17.84 -3.18 9.31
C VAL A 81 -18.80 -2.48 8.36
N SER A 82 -19.66 -3.25 7.69
CA SER A 82 -20.76 -2.76 6.86
C SER A 82 -22.08 -3.34 7.36
N ASP A 83 -23.03 -2.46 7.68
CA ASP A 83 -24.39 -2.81 8.08
C ASP A 83 -25.33 -2.51 6.91
N LEU A 84 -26.10 -3.53 6.51
CA LEU A 84 -26.94 -3.53 5.31
C LEU A 84 -28.34 -4.06 5.65
N ALA A 85 -29.29 -3.76 4.76
CA ALA A 85 -30.66 -4.27 4.80
C ALA A 85 -31.06 -4.92 3.47
N ASN A 86 -32.00 -5.85 3.48
CA ASN A 86 -32.62 -6.32 2.23
C ASN A 86 -33.44 -5.19 1.58
N PRO A 87 -33.47 -5.12 0.23
CA PRO A 87 -34.50 -4.36 -0.48
C PRO A 87 -35.85 -5.10 -0.44
N ASP A 88 -36.89 -4.51 -1.02
CA ASP A 88 -38.14 -5.22 -1.27
C ASP A 88 -37.88 -6.43 -2.18
N LEU A 89 -38.24 -7.62 -1.71
CA LEU A 89 -38.11 -8.86 -2.46
C LEU A 89 -39.48 -9.29 -2.96
N PHE A 90 -39.55 -9.68 -4.23
CA PHE A 90 -40.77 -10.12 -4.89
C PHE A 90 -40.65 -11.57 -5.33
N ALA A 91 -41.74 -12.33 -5.16
CA ALA A 91 -41.91 -13.67 -5.74
C ALA A 91 -43.23 -13.67 -6.53
N ASP A 92 -43.20 -14.09 -7.79
CA ASP A 92 -44.36 -14.09 -8.70
C ASP A 92 -45.11 -12.74 -8.73
N HIS A 93 -44.35 -11.65 -8.83
CA HIS A 93 -44.84 -10.25 -8.81
C HIS A 93 -45.57 -9.83 -7.53
N LYS A 94 -45.54 -10.63 -6.46
CA LYS A 94 -46.07 -10.29 -5.15
C LYS A 94 -44.93 -9.98 -4.19
N LEU A 95 -45.14 -9.00 -3.31
CA LEU A 95 -44.18 -8.69 -2.25
C LEU A 95 -44.03 -9.91 -1.34
N PHE A 96 -42.83 -10.50 -1.36
CA PHE A 96 -42.45 -11.65 -0.54
C PHE A 96 -41.91 -11.18 0.80
N LEU A 97 -41.07 -10.13 0.79
CA LEU A 97 -40.44 -9.59 1.98
C LEU A 97 -40.23 -8.07 1.82
N CYS A 98 -40.74 -7.30 2.78
CA CYS A 98 -40.52 -5.86 2.81
C CYS A 98 -39.04 -5.55 3.02
N HIS A 99 -38.58 -4.42 2.49
CA HIS A 99 -37.26 -3.88 2.81
C HIS A 99 -37.05 -3.74 4.34
N ASP A 100 -35.79 -3.70 4.76
CA ASP A 100 -35.38 -3.58 6.18
C ASP A 100 -35.84 -4.72 7.12
N SER A 101 -36.39 -5.80 6.57
CA SER A 101 -36.81 -6.98 7.35
C SER A 101 -35.66 -7.93 7.69
N ILE A 102 -34.55 -7.85 6.98
CA ILE A 102 -33.33 -8.65 7.17
C ILE A 102 -32.15 -7.68 7.33
N HIS A 103 -31.45 -7.80 8.44
CA HIS A 103 -30.20 -7.09 8.68
C HIS A 103 -29.02 -7.98 8.31
N ILE A 104 -28.09 -7.44 7.53
CA ILE A 104 -26.84 -8.10 7.15
C ILE A 104 -25.69 -7.27 7.71
N ARG A 105 -24.88 -7.86 8.58
CA ARG A 105 -23.63 -7.26 9.06
C ARG A 105 -22.44 -8.02 8.51
N ARG A 106 -21.59 -7.32 7.77
CA ARG A 106 -20.32 -7.83 7.23
C ARG A 106 -19.17 -7.27 8.05
N SER A 107 -18.23 -8.13 8.43
CA SER A 107 -17.00 -7.74 9.14
C SER A 107 -15.79 -8.34 8.43
N LYS A 108 -14.88 -7.50 7.93
CA LYS A 108 -13.69 -7.91 7.18
C LYS A 108 -12.41 -7.42 7.83
N PHE A 109 -11.37 -8.24 7.85
CA PHE A 109 -10.02 -7.83 8.23
C PHE A 109 -8.97 -8.66 7.48
N LEU A 110 -7.74 -8.14 7.41
CA LEU A 110 -6.63 -8.77 6.70
C LEU A 110 -5.56 -9.25 7.68
N ARG A 111 -4.96 -10.42 7.43
CA ARG A 111 -3.80 -10.94 8.17
C ARG A 111 -3.07 -12.01 7.36
N GLU A 112 -1.74 -11.97 7.32
CA GLU A 112 -0.89 -13.04 6.75
C GLU A 112 -1.33 -13.50 5.34
N GLY A 113 -1.59 -12.56 4.42
CA GLY A 113 -2.03 -12.91 3.05
C GLY A 113 -3.46 -13.46 2.94
N VAL A 114 -4.28 -13.27 3.97
CA VAL A 114 -5.66 -13.76 4.05
C VAL A 114 -6.63 -12.61 4.35
N CYS A 115 -7.74 -12.56 3.61
CA CYS A 115 -8.92 -11.76 3.95
C CYS A 115 -9.94 -12.64 4.68
N HIS A 116 -10.25 -12.26 5.91
CA HIS A 116 -11.23 -12.93 6.75
C HIS A 116 -12.53 -12.14 6.75
N GLU A 117 -13.65 -12.81 6.46
CA GLU A 117 -14.97 -12.21 6.50
C GLU A 117 -15.94 -13.01 7.37
N ARG A 118 -16.76 -12.29 8.11
CA ARG A 118 -17.95 -12.82 8.78
C ARG A 118 -19.18 -12.06 8.32
N ILE A 119 -20.18 -12.78 7.87
CA ILE A 119 -21.50 -12.28 7.46
C ILE A 119 -22.51 -12.78 8.49
N LEU A 120 -23.15 -11.87 9.21
CA LEU A 120 -24.29 -12.14 10.07
C LEU A 120 -25.55 -11.74 9.31
N VAL A 121 -26.50 -12.67 9.17
CA VAL A 121 -27.81 -12.41 8.58
C VAL A 121 -28.86 -12.61 9.66
N ARG A 122 -29.65 -11.58 9.97
CA ARG A 122 -30.64 -11.58 11.05
C ARG A 122 -32.01 -11.19 10.54
N SER A 123 -33.03 -11.95 10.93
CA SER A 123 -34.42 -11.64 10.63
C SER A 123 -35.04 -10.72 11.69
N PHE A 124 -35.68 -9.67 11.22
CA PHE A 124 -36.62 -8.79 11.93
C PHE A 124 -38.06 -8.95 11.42
N ALA A 125 -38.29 -9.89 10.49
CA ALA A 125 -39.63 -10.22 10.02
C ALA A 125 -40.47 -10.87 11.13
N ASP A 126 -41.79 -10.73 11.01
CA ASP A 126 -42.79 -11.30 11.91
C ASP A 126 -43.11 -12.79 11.61
N LYS A 127 -42.58 -13.31 10.51
CA LYS A 127 -42.78 -14.68 10.02
C LYS A 127 -41.44 -15.34 9.66
N PRO A 128 -41.39 -16.69 9.63
CA PRO A 128 -40.23 -17.40 9.10
C PRO A 128 -39.94 -17.00 7.66
N VAL A 129 -38.66 -16.79 7.34
CA VAL A 129 -38.21 -16.42 5.99
C VAL A 129 -37.18 -17.43 5.50
N SER A 130 -37.36 -17.90 4.27
CA SER A 130 -36.39 -18.72 3.53
C SER A 130 -36.02 -18.00 2.25
N LEU A 131 -34.74 -17.68 2.07
CA LEU A 131 -34.28 -16.91 0.91
C LEU A 131 -32.82 -17.22 0.54
N PRO A 132 -32.44 -17.11 -0.75
CA PRO A 132 -31.06 -17.33 -1.18
C PRO A 132 -30.19 -16.11 -0.88
N LEU A 133 -29.03 -16.36 -0.27
CA LEU A 133 -27.90 -15.45 -0.18
C LEU A 133 -26.82 -15.94 -1.14
N GLU A 134 -26.46 -15.12 -2.13
CA GLU A 134 -25.47 -15.47 -3.16
C GLU A 134 -24.21 -14.61 -2.96
N LEU A 135 -23.06 -15.27 -3.01
CA LEU A 135 -21.74 -14.64 -3.11
C LEU A 135 -21.19 -14.91 -4.50
N ARG A 136 -21.04 -13.86 -5.31
CA ARG A 136 -20.34 -13.93 -6.60
C ARG A 136 -18.88 -13.58 -6.41
N PHE A 137 -18.00 -14.18 -7.20
CA PHE A 137 -16.58 -13.90 -7.14
C PHE A 137 -15.87 -14.20 -8.46
N GLN A 138 -14.82 -13.42 -8.75
CA GLN A 138 -13.92 -13.64 -9.88
C GLN A 138 -12.47 -13.25 -9.52
N SER A 139 -11.52 -13.92 -10.18
CA SER A 139 -10.08 -13.62 -10.10
C SER A 139 -9.55 -13.32 -11.49
N ASP A 140 -8.76 -12.26 -11.63
CA ASP A 140 -8.09 -11.90 -12.88
C ASP A 140 -6.56 -11.96 -12.81
N PHE A 141 -5.98 -12.05 -11.60
CA PHE A 141 -4.54 -12.05 -11.33
C PHE A 141 -3.81 -10.90 -12.04
N ALA A 142 -4.48 -9.75 -12.18
CA ALA A 142 -3.93 -8.60 -12.86
C ALA A 142 -2.80 -7.97 -12.04
N ASP A 143 -1.68 -7.67 -12.67
CA ASP A 143 -0.62 -6.87 -12.07
C ASP A 143 -1.12 -5.44 -11.81
N ILE A 144 -0.63 -4.77 -10.77
CA ILE A 144 -1.04 -3.41 -10.40
C ILE A 144 -0.87 -2.43 -11.56
N PHE A 145 0.13 -2.61 -12.43
CA PHE A 145 0.30 -1.77 -13.61
C PHE A 145 -0.81 -2.00 -14.64
N GLU A 146 -1.29 -3.24 -14.81
CA GLU A 146 -2.46 -3.54 -15.66
C GLU A 146 -3.72 -2.84 -15.12
N VAL A 147 -3.92 -2.89 -13.80
CA VAL A 147 -5.04 -2.20 -13.14
C VAL A 147 -4.96 -0.67 -13.32
N ARG A 148 -3.75 -0.11 -13.38
CA ARG A 148 -3.51 1.33 -13.64
C ARG A 148 -3.78 1.74 -15.10
N GLY A 149 -4.03 0.78 -15.99
CA GLY A 149 -4.33 1.01 -17.41
C GLY A 149 -3.22 0.60 -18.37
N LEU A 150 -2.13 0.00 -17.89
CA LEU A 150 -1.06 -0.48 -18.76
C LEU A 150 -1.53 -1.71 -19.53
N GLU A 151 -1.58 -1.62 -20.86
CA GLU A 151 -1.88 -2.78 -21.70
C GLU A 151 -0.72 -3.79 -21.68
N ARG A 152 -1.00 -4.97 -21.12
CA ARG A 152 -0.04 -6.06 -21.08
C ARG A 152 -0.20 -6.98 -22.28
N ARG A 153 0.86 -7.11 -23.07
CA ARG A 153 0.84 -7.84 -24.35
C ARG A 153 0.62 -9.35 -24.23
N ARG A 154 1.08 -9.95 -23.13
CA ARG A 154 1.02 -11.38 -22.88
C ARG A 154 0.65 -11.63 -21.43
N ARG A 155 -0.13 -12.68 -21.21
CA ARG A 155 -0.44 -13.20 -19.88
C ARG A 155 -0.04 -14.68 -19.83
N GLY A 156 0.13 -15.17 -18.61
CA GLY A 156 0.23 -16.59 -18.33
C GLY A 156 -1.09 -17.32 -18.57
N SER A 157 -1.26 -18.49 -17.96
CA SER A 157 -2.44 -19.33 -18.16
C SER A 157 -3.29 -19.48 -16.91
N PHE A 158 -4.60 -19.31 -17.07
CA PHE A 158 -5.57 -19.69 -16.06
C PHE A 158 -5.69 -21.22 -16.00
N LEU A 159 -5.83 -21.74 -14.79
CA LEU A 159 -6.05 -23.16 -14.53
C LEU A 159 -7.51 -23.40 -14.17
N ASP A 160 -8.00 -24.60 -14.45
CA ASP A 160 -9.37 -24.98 -14.11
C ASP A 160 -9.60 -24.87 -12.58
N PRO A 161 -10.74 -24.27 -12.14
CA PRO A 161 -11.05 -24.16 -10.73
C PRO A 161 -11.15 -25.52 -10.03
N VAL A 162 -10.40 -25.68 -8.93
CA VAL A 162 -10.47 -26.90 -8.10
C VAL A 162 -11.50 -26.67 -6.99
N ARG A 163 -12.56 -27.48 -6.98
CA ARG A 163 -13.71 -27.34 -6.06
C ARG A 163 -13.83 -28.52 -5.11
N THR A 164 -14.31 -28.24 -3.91
CA THR A 164 -14.85 -29.21 -2.95
C THR A 164 -16.27 -28.78 -2.56
N ASP A 165 -16.92 -29.49 -1.64
CA ASP A 165 -18.22 -29.09 -1.08
C ASP A 165 -18.21 -27.71 -0.39
N ALA A 166 -17.06 -27.24 0.09
CA ALA A 166 -16.95 -26.05 0.95
C ALA A 166 -15.83 -25.08 0.54
N SER A 167 -15.15 -25.34 -0.59
CA SER A 167 -14.06 -24.49 -1.05
C SER A 167 -13.90 -24.50 -2.56
N ILE A 168 -13.33 -23.41 -3.06
CA ILE A 168 -12.90 -23.29 -4.46
C ILE A 168 -11.52 -22.63 -4.51
N ALA A 169 -10.63 -23.17 -5.34
CA ALA A 169 -9.33 -22.60 -5.63
C ALA A 169 -9.27 -22.15 -7.09
N LEU A 170 -9.05 -20.85 -7.28
CA LEU A 170 -8.79 -20.21 -8.57
C LEU A 170 -7.28 -20.05 -8.71
N ALA A 171 -6.72 -20.43 -9.85
CA ALA A 171 -5.27 -20.41 -10.02
C ALA A 171 -4.83 -19.91 -11.39
N TYR A 172 -3.65 -19.30 -11.41
CA TYR A 172 -3.01 -18.74 -12.58
C TYR A 172 -1.51 -19.07 -12.52
N THR A 173 -0.94 -19.50 -13.63
CA THR A 173 0.50 -19.68 -13.78
C THR A 173 1.04 -18.49 -14.56
N GLY A 174 1.84 -17.65 -13.91
CA GLY A 174 2.46 -16.48 -14.54
C GLY A 174 3.52 -16.86 -15.59
N LEU A 175 3.88 -15.89 -16.42
CA LEU A 175 5.00 -15.98 -17.37
C LEU A 175 6.35 -16.15 -16.65
N ASN A 176 6.43 -15.79 -15.38
CA ASN A 176 7.57 -16.09 -14.50
C ASN A 176 7.63 -17.57 -14.05
N GLY A 177 6.68 -18.41 -14.48
CA GLY A 177 6.57 -19.81 -14.09
C GLY A 177 6.05 -20.05 -12.68
N GLN A 178 5.71 -18.99 -11.93
CA GLN A 178 5.16 -19.11 -10.59
C GLN A 178 3.65 -19.33 -10.65
N ARG A 179 3.13 -20.08 -9.67
CA ARG A 179 1.70 -20.34 -9.52
C ARG A 179 1.10 -19.43 -8.46
N TYR A 180 0.12 -18.63 -8.88
CA TYR A 180 -0.71 -17.78 -8.04
C TYR A 180 -2.02 -18.52 -7.74
N THR A 181 -2.44 -18.57 -6.47
CA THR A 181 -3.65 -19.29 -6.07
C THR A 181 -4.47 -18.45 -5.10
N MET A 182 -5.74 -18.24 -5.44
CA MET A 182 -6.75 -17.67 -4.56
C MET A 182 -7.68 -18.79 -4.09
N THR A 183 -7.69 -19.07 -2.79
CA THR A 183 -8.58 -20.08 -2.20
C THR A 183 -9.70 -19.41 -1.40
N LEU A 184 -10.94 -19.70 -1.76
CA LEU A 184 -12.14 -19.31 -1.02
C LEU A 184 -12.63 -20.53 -0.22
N LEU A 185 -12.75 -20.39 1.11
CA LEU A 185 -13.30 -21.41 2.00
C LEU A 185 -14.50 -20.87 2.76
N PHE A 186 -15.57 -21.66 2.82
CA PHE A 186 -16.86 -21.28 3.39
C PHE A 186 -17.21 -22.12 4.63
N ASP A 187 -17.70 -21.48 5.69
CA ASP A 187 -18.36 -22.14 6.83
C ASP A 187 -19.65 -21.39 7.22
N PRO A 188 -20.84 -22.00 7.15
CA PRO A 188 -21.10 -23.38 6.72
C PRO A 188 -20.76 -23.60 5.25
N LYS A 189 -20.81 -24.84 4.77
CA LYS A 189 -20.71 -25.11 3.33
C LYS A 189 -21.93 -24.51 2.60
N PRO A 190 -21.76 -23.93 1.41
CA PRO A 190 -22.88 -23.46 0.60
C PRO A 190 -23.76 -24.64 0.17
N GLY A 191 -25.04 -24.37 -0.09
CA GLY A 191 -25.94 -25.37 -0.68
C GLY A 191 -25.59 -25.67 -2.14
N GLN A 192 -25.02 -24.68 -2.84
CA GLN A 192 -24.53 -24.80 -4.21
C GLN A 192 -23.23 -24.01 -4.37
N LEU A 193 -22.19 -24.67 -4.89
CA LEU A 193 -20.91 -24.04 -5.21
C LEU A 193 -20.56 -24.26 -6.68
N GLU A 194 -20.49 -23.16 -7.41
CA GLU A 194 -20.10 -23.10 -8.81
C GLU A 194 -18.76 -22.37 -8.97
N GLU A 195 -18.30 -22.21 -10.21
CA GLU A 195 -16.99 -21.61 -10.50
C GLU A 195 -16.90 -20.13 -10.15
N SER A 196 -18.02 -19.42 -10.17
CA SER A 196 -18.09 -17.97 -9.94
C SER A 196 -19.11 -17.54 -8.90
N ARG A 197 -19.79 -18.51 -8.23
CA ARG A 197 -20.77 -18.20 -7.18
C ARG A 197 -20.92 -19.30 -6.14
N ALA A 198 -21.24 -18.88 -4.92
CA ALA A 198 -21.65 -19.74 -3.81
C ALA A 198 -23.03 -19.29 -3.30
N VAL A 199 -23.97 -20.22 -3.19
CA VAL A 199 -25.35 -19.94 -2.76
C VAL A 199 -25.65 -20.61 -1.44
N PHE A 200 -26.17 -19.83 -0.49
CA PHE A 200 -26.62 -20.27 0.82
C PHE A 200 -28.13 -20.09 0.91
N MET A 201 -28.85 -21.15 1.28
CA MET A 201 -30.24 -21.00 1.69
C MET A 201 -30.26 -20.56 3.15
N ILE A 202 -30.87 -19.40 3.39
CA ILE A 202 -30.99 -18.78 4.71
C ILE A 202 -32.41 -19.01 5.20
N ASP A 203 -32.53 -19.88 6.20
CA ASP A 203 -33.80 -20.21 6.86
C ASP A 203 -33.80 -19.58 8.27
N LEU A 204 -34.61 -18.53 8.46
CA LEU A 204 -34.63 -17.75 9.68
C LEU A 204 -36.03 -17.64 10.26
N GLU A 205 -36.19 -18.15 11.48
CA GLU A 205 -37.31 -17.82 12.36
C GLU A 205 -37.27 -16.35 12.81
N PRO A 206 -38.40 -15.74 13.19
CA PRO A 206 -38.45 -14.37 13.70
C PRO A 206 -37.40 -14.10 14.80
N GLY A 207 -36.59 -13.05 14.63
CA GLY A 207 -35.55 -12.63 15.57
C GLY A 207 -34.27 -13.48 15.58
N ARG A 208 -34.22 -14.61 14.84
CA ARG A 208 -33.03 -15.46 14.74
C ARG A 208 -32.02 -14.93 13.73
N HIS A 209 -30.80 -15.46 13.80
CA HIS A 209 -29.71 -15.11 12.91
C HIS A 209 -28.92 -16.35 12.49
N GLN A 210 -28.24 -16.23 11.36
CA GLN A 210 -27.27 -17.20 10.85
C GLN A 210 -25.94 -16.50 10.62
N LEU A 211 -24.85 -17.24 10.82
CA LEU A 211 -23.48 -16.78 10.59
C LEU A 211 -22.86 -17.54 9.43
N ILE A 212 -22.19 -16.81 8.55
CA ILE A 212 -21.34 -17.34 7.49
C ILE A 212 -19.94 -16.74 7.68
N PHE A 213 -18.93 -17.59 7.57
CA PHE A 213 -17.53 -17.24 7.62
C PHE A 213 -16.90 -17.57 6.28
N LEU A 214 -16.13 -16.63 5.75
CA LEU A 214 -15.40 -16.77 4.51
C LEU A 214 -13.92 -16.46 4.75
N THR A 215 -13.05 -17.31 4.21
CA THR A 215 -11.61 -17.10 4.15
C THR A 215 -11.21 -16.98 2.68
N MET A 216 -10.61 -15.84 2.29
CA MET A 216 -10.00 -15.64 0.98
C MET A 216 -8.48 -15.61 1.16
N SER A 217 -7.78 -16.64 0.68
CA SER A 217 -6.35 -16.84 0.95
C SER A 217 -5.52 -16.76 -0.32
N CYS A 218 -4.55 -15.83 -0.36
CA CYS A 218 -3.59 -15.66 -1.45
C CYS A 218 -2.38 -16.60 -1.35
N ILE A 219 -2.19 -17.24 -0.19
CA ILE A 219 -1.03 -18.09 0.15
C ILE A 219 -1.37 -19.59 0.17
N GLY A 220 -2.50 -19.98 -0.45
CA GLY A 220 -2.96 -21.37 -0.53
C GLY A 220 -4.01 -21.75 0.52
N VAL A 221 -4.18 -23.05 0.76
CA VAL A 221 -5.31 -23.56 1.56
C VAL A 221 -5.07 -23.31 3.06
N ALA A 222 -6.01 -22.61 3.70
CA ALA A 222 -6.01 -22.44 5.15
C ALA A 222 -6.13 -23.81 5.85
N ARG A 223 -5.28 -24.05 6.84
CA ARG A 223 -5.24 -25.34 7.58
C ARG A 223 -6.41 -25.56 8.52
N GLN A 224 -7.19 -24.51 8.81
CA GLN A 224 -8.27 -24.53 9.79
C GLN A 224 -9.61 -24.15 9.15
N PRO A 225 -10.74 -24.61 9.71
CA PRO A 225 -12.07 -24.17 9.27
C PRO A 225 -12.22 -22.64 9.35
N PRO A 226 -12.96 -22.00 8.42
CA PRO A 226 -13.07 -20.55 8.34
C PRO A 226 -13.47 -19.85 9.65
N ARG A 227 -14.42 -20.41 10.42
CA ARG A 227 -14.86 -19.85 11.71
C ARG A 227 -13.76 -19.85 12.76
N GLU A 228 -13.05 -20.96 12.91
CA GLU A 228 -11.95 -21.05 13.87
C GLU A 228 -10.81 -20.11 13.47
N ASN A 229 -10.49 -20.10 12.17
CA ASN A 229 -9.46 -19.24 11.60
C ASN A 229 -9.79 -17.76 11.80
N TYR A 230 -11.03 -17.34 11.54
CA TYR A 230 -11.51 -15.96 11.78
C TYR A 230 -11.29 -15.54 13.24
N LEU A 231 -11.73 -16.37 14.20
CA LEU A 231 -11.64 -16.04 15.62
C LEU A 231 -10.18 -15.98 16.10
N ARG A 232 -9.35 -16.95 15.72
CA ARG A 232 -7.93 -16.98 16.09
C ARG A 232 -7.17 -15.82 15.48
N SER A 233 -7.34 -15.54 14.18
CA SER A 233 -6.69 -14.43 13.51
C SER A 233 -7.11 -13.08 14.08
N LEU A 234 -8.38 -12.91 14.47
CA LEU A 234 -8.84 -11.68 15.13
C LEU A 234 -8.21 -11.48 16.52
N VAL A 235 -8.06 -12.57 17.29
CA VAL A 235 -7.37 -12.51 18.59
C VAL A 235 -5.89 -12.18 18.40
N ALA A 236 -5.22 -12.79 17.42
CA ALA A 236 -3.83 -12.51 17.09
C ALA A 236 -3.63 -11.05 16.66
N LEU A 237 -4.46 -10.54 15.74
CA LEU A 237 -4.42 -9.15 15.29
C LEU A 237 -4.56 -8.15 16.44
N ARG A 238 -5.51 -8.41 17.37
CA ARG A 238 -5.68 -7.57 18.56
C ARG A 238 -4.49 -7.63 19.53
N ARG A 239 -3.80 -8.78 19.62
CA ARG A 239 -2.60 -8.93 20.46
C ARG A 239 -1.42 -8.18 19.85
N GLU A 240 -1.17 -8.34 18.55
CA GLU A 240 -0.14 -7.60 17.80
C GLU A 240 -0.30 -6.09 18.02
N LYS A 241 -1.52 -5.59 17.82
CA LYS A 241 -1.81 -4.17 17.98
C LYS A 241 -1.64 -3.63 19.40
N ARG A 242 -1.87 -4.47 20.42
CA ARG A 242 -1.61 -4.10 21.81
C ARG A 242 -0.12 -4.06 22.11
N ALA A 243 0.67 -4.93 21.49
CA ALA A 243 2.12 -4.96 21.63
C ALA A 243 2.80 -3.76 20.94
N GLU A 244 2.20 -3.19 19.89
CA GLU A 244 2.72 -2.04 19.14
C GLU A 244 2.44 -0.68 19.81
N LYS A 245 1.40 -0.58 20.65
CA LYS A 245 1.00 0.67 21.36
C LYS A 245 2.06 1.37 22.24
N PRO A 246 3.07 0.71 22.85
CA PRO A 246 4.03 1.40 23.72
C PRO A 246 5.06 2.28 22.99
N ALA A 247 5.20 2.16 21.66
CA ALA A 247 6.33 2.73 20.93
C ALA A 247 6.13 4.20 20.47
N CYS A 248 4.91 4.75 20.56
CA CYS A 248 4.59 6.08 20.04
C CYS A 248 4.09 7.02 21.14
N ALA A 249 4.55 8.28 21.10
CA ALA A 249 4.05 9.34 21.97
C ALA A 249 2.53 9.55 21.77
N GLN A 250 1.79 9.73 22.88
CA GLN A 250 0.35 10.03 22.84
C GLN A 250 0.12 11.54 22.96
N VAL A 251 -0.69 12.08 22.06
CA VAL A 251 -1.09 13.49 22.07
C VAL A 251 -2.53 13.59 22.56
N THR A 252 -2.76 14.47 23.54
CA THR A 252 -4.10 14.82 24.00
C THR A 252 -4.23 16.34 24.11
N SER A 253 -5.43 16.85 23.83
CA SER A 253 -5.77 18.26 23.92
C SER A 253 -7.18 18.43 24.47
N SER A 254 -7.56 19.66 24.83
CA SER A 254 -8.94 20.00 25.18
C SER A 254 -9.90 20.00 23.97
N ASN A 255 -9.40 19.87 22.74
CA ASN A 255 -10.20 19.83 21.52
C ASN A 255 -10.37 18.38 21.03
N ASN A 256 -11.59 17.86 21.13
CA ASN A 256 -11.91 16.48 20.74
C ASN A 256 -11.75 16.22 19.22
N ILE A 257 -12.00 17.22 18.37
CA ILE A 257 -11.83 17.09 16.91
C ILE A 257 -10.34 16.93 16.59
N PHE A 258 -9.48 17.72 17.24
CA PHE A 258 -8.03 17.57 17.11
C PHE A 258 -7.57 16.20 17.58
N ASN A 259 -8.07 15.73 18.73
CA ASN A 259 -7.73 14.40 19.25
C ASN A 259 -8.19 13.26 18.32
N GLU A 260 -9.31 13.43 17.62
CA GLU A 260 -9.77 12.47 16.62
C GLU A 260 -8.89 12.49 15.36
N ALA A 261 -8.55 13.68 14.85
CA ALA A 261 -7.66 13.82 13.71
C ALA A 261 -6.27 13.20 13.97
N VAL A 262 -5.68 13.44 15.14
CA VAL A 262 -4.39 12.85 15.51
C VAL A 262 -4.48 11.33 15.64
N ARG A 263 -5.53 10.81 16.30
CA ARG A 263 -5.73 9.35 16.41
C ARG A 263 -5.91 8.70 15.03
N ARG A 264 -6.63 9.36 14.12
CA ARG A 264 -6.79 8.90 12.74
C ARG A 264 -5.43 8.86 12.02
N ALA A 265 -4.65 9.94 12.07
CA ALA A 265 -3.32 9.99 11.46
C ALA A 265 -2.39 8.89 11.99
N GLN A 266 -2.38 8.65 13.31
CA GLN A 266 -1.61 7.56 13.91
C GLN A 266 -2.07 6.19 13.43
N SER A 267 -3.38 5.97 13.34
CA SER A 267 -3.95 4.72 12.83
C SER A 267 -3.63 4.49 11.35
N ASP A 268 -3.63 5.54 10.55
CA ASP A 268 -3.35 5.46 9.11
C ASP A 268 -1.86 5.18 8.85
N ILE A 269 -0.94 5.83 9.58
CA ILE A 269 0.50 5.49 9.52
C ILE A 269 0.77 4.05 9.99
N ALA A 270 0.09 3.60 11.05
CA ALA A 270 0.21 2.23 11.52
C ALA A 270 -0.31 1.21 10.49
N MET A 271 -1.40 1.53 9.78
CA MET A 271 -1.94 0.72 8.69
C MET A 271 -0.98 0.66 7.48
N LEU A 272 -0.34 1.78 7.15
CA LEU A 272 0.63 1.86 6.05
C LEU A 272 1.97 1.19 6.37
N THR A 273 2.33 1.07 7.64
CA THR A 273 3.56 0.40 8.08
C THR A 273 3.51 -1.12 7.87
N THR A 274 4.49 -1.64 7.13
CA THR A 274 4.75 -3.06 6.89
C THR A 274 5.97 -3.49 7.70
N LYS A 275 5.95 -4.72 8.24
CA LYS A 275 7.14 -5.31 8.86
C LYS A 275 8.06 -5.90 7.79
N THR A 276 9.29 -5.40 7.72
CA THR A 276 10.34 -5.93 6.84
C THR A 276 11.44 -6.60 7.66
N ASP A 277 12.32 -7.35 7.00
CA ASP A 277 13.52 -7.93 7.63
C ASP A 277 14.48 -6.86 8.20
N HIS A 278 14.30 -5.59 7.80
CA HIS A 278 15.09 -4.45 8.25
C HIS A 278 14.39 -3.62 9.34
N GLY A 279 13.16 -3.98 9.72
CA GLY A 279 12.33 -3.25 10.67
C GLY A 279 11.04 -2.71 10.07
N PRO A 280 10.29 -1.86 10.80
CA PRO A 280 9.07 -1.24 10.28
C PRO A 280 9.40 -0.30 9.12
N TYR A 281 8.61 -0.39 8.04
CA TYR A 281 8.74 0.48 6.87
C TYR A 281 7.34 0.96 6.45
N VAL A 282 7.16 2.26 6.30
CA VAL A 282 5.89 2.86 5.89
C VAL A 282 5.77 2.88 4.36
N TYR A 283 4.70 2.30 3.83
CA TYR A 283 4.39 2.34 2.39
C TYR A 283 3.68 3.65 2.04
N ALA A 284 3.84 4.12 0.79
CA ALA A 284 3.39 5.45 0.39
C ALA A 284 1.86 5.62 0.41
N GLY A 285 1.10 4.69 -0.18
CA GLY A 285 -0.36 4.84 -0.19
C GLY A 285 -1.13 3.81 -1.01
N ILE A 286 -2.41 3.66 -0.74
CA ILE A 286 -3.27 2.63 -1.36
C ILE A 286 -4.23 3.33 -2.33
N PRO A 287 -4.53 2.75 -3.52
CA PRO A 287 -4.11 1.42 -3.99
C PRO A 287 -2.80 1.36 -4.77
N TRP A 288 -2.38 2.46 -5.38
CA TRP A 288 -1.35 2.43 -6.43
C TRP A 288 0.09 2.35 -5.91
N PHE A 289 0.30 2.76 -4.66
CA PHE A 289 1.62 2.98 -4.08
C PHE A 289 1.83 2.14 -2.80
N SER A 290 1.10 1.01 -2.69
CA SER A 290 1.15 0.13 -1.51
C SER A 290 2.38 -0.77 -1.57
N THR A 291 3.54 -0.14 -1.65
CA THR A 291 4.88 -0.73 -1.64
C THR A 291 5.87 0.27 -1.05
N VAL A 292 7.15 -0.10 -1.00
CA VAL A 292 8.27 0.75 -0.62
C VAL A 292 8.43 1.90 -1.62
N PHE A 293 8.39 3.13 -1.10
CA PHE A 293 8.81 4.35 -1.79
C PHE A 293 9.81 5.09 -0.90
N GLY A 294 11.01 5.34 -1.41
CA GLY A 294 12.11 5.90 -0.63
C GLY A 294 11.78 7.28 -0.08
N ARG A 295 11.47 8.23 -0.96
CA ARG A 295 11.12 9.61 -0.60
C ARG A 295 9.99 9.69 0.42
N ASP A 296 8.88 9.03 0.14
CA ASP A 296 7.66 9.03 0.96
C ASP A 296 7.95 8.49 2.37
N ALA A 297 8.69 7.39 2.46
CA ALA A 297 9.08 6.81 3.73
C ALA A 297 10.08 7.68 4.49
N LEU A 298 11.06 8.29 3.78
CA LEU A 298 12.04 9.19 4.38
C LEU A 298 11.37 10.42 5.00
N ILE A 299 10.47 11.07 4.27
CA ILE A 299 9.73 12.24 4.75
C ILE A 299 8.80 11.87 5.90
N THR A 300 8.04 10.77 5.76
CA THR A 300 7.14 10.31 6.83
C THR A 300 7.92 10.01 8.11
N ALA A 301 9.02 9.25 8.00
CA ALA A 301 9.90 8.95 9.13
C ALA A 301 10.51 10.20 9.76
N TYR A 302 10.85 11.21 8.96
CA TYR A 302 11.36 12.49 9.47
C TYR A 302 10.28 13.22 10.28
N LEU A 303 9.06 13.30 9.76
CA LEU A 303 7.92 13.97 10.42
C LEU A 303 7.46 13.25 11.69
N THR A 304 7.62 11.92 11.77
CA THR A 304 7.25 11.11 12.93
C THR A 304 8.42 10.83 13.88
N LEU A 305 9.63 11.30 13.59
CA LEU A 305 10.84 10.95 14.34
C LEU A 305 10.73 11.27 15.84
N TRP A 306 10.04 12.37 16.17
CA TRP A 306 9.84 12.80 17.55
C TRP A 306 8.95 11.84 18.36
N CYS A 307 8.05 11.09 17.71
CA CYS A 307 7.13 10.19 18.38
C CYS A 307 7.49 8.71 18.21
N ASP A 308 8.06 8.30 17.07
CA ASP A 308 8.47 6.91 16.79
C ASP A 308 9.79 6.87 16.01
N PRO A 309 10.95 6.87 16.69
CA PRO A 309 12.26 6.75 16.04
C PRO A 309 12.52 5.36 15.46
N ASN A 310 11.77 4.32 15.84
CA ASN A 310 11.97 2.98 15.30
C ASN A 310 11.57 2.91 13.82
N LEU A 311 10.56 3.69 13.40
CA LEU A 311 10.19 3.83 12.00
C LEU A 311 11.37 4.40 11.18
N ALA A 312 12.01 5.47 11.65
CA ALA A 312 13.18 6.03 10.99
C ALA A 312 14.34 5.04 10.91
N ARG A 313 14.61 4.29 11.98
CA ARG A 313 15.63 3.25 11.99
C ARG A 313 15.35 2.16 10.94
N GLY A 314 14.09 1.70 10.84
CA GLY A 314 13.67 0.68 9.88
C GLY A 314 13.77 1.17 8.42
N VAL A 315 13.32 2.39 8.15
CA VAL A 315 13.45 3.04 6.83
C VAL A 315 14.92 3.19 6.42
N LEU A 316 15.76 3.71 7.31
CA LEU A 316 17.21 3.84 7.06
C LEU A 316 17.87 2.48 6.81
N ALA A 317 17.54 1.46 7.61
CA ALA A 317 18.10 0.12 7.46
C ALA A 317 17.72 -0.52 6.12
N TYR A 318 16.44 -0.42 5.74
CA TYR A 318 15.94 -0.96 4.48
C TYR A 318 16.61 -0.26 3.28
N LEU A 319 16.62 1.08 3.26
CA LEU A 319 17.19 1.86 2.15
C LEU A 319 18.70 1.71 2.05
N ALA A 320 19.42 1.55 3.17
CA ALA A 320 20.84 1.24 3.17
C ALA A 320 21.12 -0.15 2.57
N ALA A 321 20.30 -1.15 2.90
CA ALA A 321 20.44 -2.51 2.36
C ALA A 321 20.17 -2.59 0.84
N HIS A 322 19.36 -1.68 0.31
CA HIS A 322 18.98 -1.62 -1.11
C HIS A 322 19.55 -0.39 -1.84
N GLN A 323 20.65 0.19 -1.35
CA GLN A 323 21.33 1.27 -2.04
C GLN A 323 21.94 0.77 -3.36
N ALA A 324 21.83 1.56 -4.42
CA ALA A 324 22.39 1.22 -5.72
C ALA A 324 23.91 1.03 -5.65
N MET A 325 24.38 -0.06 -6.26
CA MET A 325 25.80 -0.46 -6.30
C MET A 325 26.45 -0.29 -7.66
N GLU A 326 25.64 -0.25 -8.72
CA GLU A 326 26.07 -0.27 -10.11
C GLU A 326 25.27 0.72 -10.94
N GLU A 327 25.83 1.12 -12.07
CA GLU A 327 25.11 1.91 -13.06
C GLU A 327 24.25 0.99 -13.94
N ASN A 328 22.95 1.29 -14.00
CA ASN A 328 22.03 0.58 -14.89
C ASN A 328 20.98 1.58 -15.43
N PRO A 329 21.05 1.91 -16.74
CA PRO A 329 20.12 2.84 -17.36
C PRO A 329 18.65 2.41 -17.28
N PHE A 330 18.36 1.10 -17.27
CA PHE A 330 16.99 0.61 -17.33
C PHE A 330 16.17 1.03 -16.11
N ASN A 331 16.79 1.10 -14.94
CA ASN A 331 16.15 1.44 -13.68
C ASN A 331 16.70 2.73 -13.02
N ASP A 332 17.36 3.58 -13.81
CA ASP A 332 17.96 4.86 -13.36
C ASP A 332 18.94 4.71 -12.18
N SER A 333 19.59 3.54 -12.08
CA SER A 333 20.56 3.21 -11.02
C SER A 333 21.91 3.85 -11.28
N GLU A 334 22.49 4.46 -10.25
CA GLU A 334 23.87 4.93 -10.20
C GLU A 334 24.45 4.59 -8.81
N PRO A 335 25.74 4.25 -8.68
CA PRO A 335 26.34 3.91 -7.40
C PRO A 335 26.08 5.01 -6.35
N GLY A 336 25.52 4.63 -5.21
CA GLY A 336 25.20 5.53 -4.11
C GLY A 336 23.76 6.06 -4.07
N LYS A 337 22.97 5.92 -5.16
CA LYS A 337 21.55 6.31 -5.14
C LYS A 337 20.73 5.48 -4.17
N ILE A 338 19.74 6.13 -3.58
CA ILE A 338 18.71 5.51 -2.76
C ILE A 338 17.47 5.27 -3.62
N LEU A 339 16.78 4.15 -3.37
CA LEU A 339 15.59 3.72 -4.12
C LEU A 339 14.53 4.83 -4.21
N HIS A 340 13.93 4.95 -5.40
CA HIS A 340 12.64 5.60 -5.59
C HIS A 340 11.51 4.68 -5.14
N GLU A 341 11.40 3.49 -5.76
CA GLU A 341 10.41 2.46 -5.41
C GLU A 341 10.92 1.05 -5.73
N THR A 342 10.31 0.03 -5.11
CA THR A 342 10.45 -1.38 -5.50
C THR A 342 9.09 -2.04 -5.69
N ARG A 343 9.00 -2.98 -6.63
CA ARG A 343 7.78 -3.70 -7.03
C ARG A 343 8.08 -5.19 -7.17
N ASP A 344 7.20 -5.99 -6.61
CA ASP A 344 7.30 -7.45 -6.62
C ASP A 344 6.30 -8.11 -7.59
N GLY A 345 5.50 -7.30 -8.29
CA GLY A 345 4.56 -7.74 -9.31
C GLY A 345 5.23 -8.48 -10.46
N GLU A 346 4.45 -9.34 -11.12
CA GLU A 346 4.92 -10.19 -12.22
C GLU A 346 5.59 -9.35 -13.33
N MET A 347 5.04 -8.18 -13.66
CA MET A 347 5.59 -7.30 -14.70
C MET A 347 6.96 -6.74 -14.33
N ALA A 348 7.17 -6.41 -13.05
CA ALA A 348 8.45 -5.93 -12.54
C ALA A 348 9.50 -7.05 -12.52
N LEU A 349 9.12 -8.24 -12.06
CA LEU A 349 10.00 -9.42 -12.02
C LEU A 349 10.47 -9.85 -13.41
N LEU A 350 9.63 -9.70 -14.44
CA LEU A 350 9.95 -10.00 -15.83
C LEU A 350 10.72 -8.89 -16.55
N GLY A 351 10.92 -7.72 -15.91
CA GLY A 351 11.54 -6.55 -16.54
C GLY A 351 10.66 -5.91 -17.63
N GLU A 352 9.34 -6.12 -17.60
CA GLU A 352 8.40 -5.43 -18.48
C GLU A 352 8.32 -3.94 -18.12
N VAL A 353 8.47 -3.64 -16.83
CA VAL A 353 8.59 -2.29 -16.24
C VAL A 353 9.89 -2.17 -15.42
N PRO A 354 10.45 -0.96 -15.23
CA PRO A 354 11.74 -0.77 -14.55
C PRO A 354 11.65 -0.84 -13.01
N PHE A 355 10.46 -1.05 -12.47
CA PHE A 355 10.16 -0.81 -11.05
C PHE A 355 10.55 -1.91 -10.08
N ARG A 356 11.24 -2.97 -10.53
CA ARG A 356 11.74 -4.00 -9.60
C ARG A 356 12.68 -3.41 -8.55
N HIS A 357 13.57 -2.50 -8.95
CA HIS A 357 14.38 -1.67 -8.06
C HIS A 357 14.65 -0.37 -8.81
N TYR A 358 13.78 0.61 -8.68
CA TYR A 358 13.87 1.85 -9.46
C TYR A 358 14.51 2.95 -8.65
N TYR A 359 15.42 3.70 -9.27
CA TYR A 359 16.23 4.73 -8.62
C TYR A 359 16.04 6.12 -9.26
N GLY A 360 14.97 6.33 -10.04
CA GLY A 360 14.63 7.63 -10.63
C GLY A 360 14.10 8.65 -9.62
N SER A 361 14.85 8.88 -8.54
CA SER A 361 14.61 9.90 -7.52
C SER A 361 15.88 10.75 -7.40
N VAL A 362 15.77 12.07 -7.53
CA VAL A 362 16.90 12.98 -7.32
C VAL A 362 17.06 13.37 -5.84
N ASP A 363 15.96 13.30 -5.08
CA ASP A 363 15.83 13.78 -3.71
C ASP A 363 16.07 12.68 -2.65
N SER A 364 15.67 11.44 -2.91
CA SER A 364 15.75 10.32 -1.93
C SER A 364 17.15 10.11 -1.37
N THR A 365 18.20 10.24 -2.18
CA THR A 365 19.60 10.07 -1.74
C THR A 365 20.00 11.12 -0.70
N LEU A 366 19.59 12.36 -0.90
CA LEU A 366 19.91 13.48 0.01
C LEU A 366 19.04 13.41 1.27
N LEU A 367 17.75 13.10 1.11
CA LEU A 367 16.81 12.90 2.22
C LEU A 367 17.22 11.75 3.14
N PHE A 368 17.82 10.69 2.60
CA PHE A 368 18.39 9.58 3.39
C PHE A 368 19.47 10.07 4.36
N VAL A 369 20.40 10.90 3.88
CA VAL A 369 21.46 11.47 4.72
C VAL A 369 20.88 12.44 5.76
N MET A 370 19.91 13.27 5.37
CA MET A 370 19.22 14.17 6.30
C MET A 370 18.51 13.41 7.41
N LEU A 371 17.75 12.36 7.09
CA LEU A 371 17.07 11.52 8.08
C LEU A 371 18.08 10.82 9.00
N ALA A 372 19.19 10.31 8.46
CA ALA A 372 20.24 9.71 9.27
C ALA A 372 20.84 10.70 10.28
N GLY A 373 21.02 11.96 9.87
CA GLY A 373 21.50 13.04 10.75
C GLY A 373 20.51 13.33 11.88
N ALA A 374 19.24 13.54 11.53
CA ALA A 374 18.18 13.80 12.51
C ALA A 374 17.98 12.61 13.46
N TYR A 375 17.99 11.37 12.95
CA TYR A 375 17.92 10.16 13.75
C TYR A 375 19.09 10.06 14.74
N CYS A 376 20.31 10.32 14.26
CA CYS A 376 21.50 10.32 15.09
C CYS A 376 21.37 11.33 16.23
N GLU A 377 20.99 12.57 15.91
CA GLU A 377 20.78 13.64 16.89
C GLU A 377 19.73 13.27 17.93
N GLN A 378 18.56 12.77 17.49
CA GLN A 378 17.43 12.44 18.35
C GLN A 378 17.70 11.25 19.28
N THR A 379 18.37 10.21 18.78
CA THR A 379 18.48 8.92 19.50
C THR A 379 19.83 8.69 20.15
N GLY A 380 20.90 9.29 19.62
CA GLY A 380 22.26 8.96 20.03
C GLY A 380 22.73 7.55 19.65
N ASP A 381 22.01 6.83 18.79
CA ASP A 381 22.35 5.46 18.35
C ASP A 381 23.54 5.45 17.37
N LEU A 382 24.73 5.71 17.91
CA LEU A 382 25.98 5.74 17.15
C LEU A 382 26.38 4.36 16.62
N GLU A 383 25.92 3.27 17.23
CA GLU A 383 26.19 1.92 16.76
C GLU A 383 25.52 1.68 15.41
N PHE A 384 24.21 1.96 15.31
CA PHE A 384 23.48 1.83 14.05
C PHE A 384 23.99 2.82 13.00
N VAL A 385 24.16 4.09 13.37
CA VAL A 385 24.64 5.13 12.45
C VAL A 385 26.04 4.78 11.92
N GLY A 386 26.91 4.22 12.76
CA GLY A 386 28.21 3.70 12.35
C GLY A 386 28.11 2.56 11.33
N LYS A 387 27.12 1.67 11.45
CA LYS A 387 26.88 0.57 10.49
C LYS A 387 26.45 1.07 9.11
N ILE A 388 25.60 2.10 9.04
CA ILE A 388 25.14 2.68 7.76
C ILE A 388 26.05 3.81 7.25
N TRP A 389 27.12 4.17 7.97
CA TRP A 389 28.03 5.23 7.55
C TRP A 389 28.64 5.02 6.16
N PRO A 390 29.07 3.80 5.76
CA PRO A 390 29.54 3.58 4.38
C PRO A 390 28.47 3.89 3.32
N ASN A 391 27.19 3.68 3.63
CA ASN A 391 26.09 4.05 2.75
C ASN A 391 25.93 5.57 2.63
N ILE A 392 26.09 6.29 3.74
CA ILE A 392 26.08 7.76 3.78
C ILE A 392 27.24 8.31 2.94
N GLU A 393 28.45 7.74 3.07
CA GLU A 393 29.60 8.15 2.25
C GLU A 393 29.32 7.96 0.76
N ARG A 394 28.73 6.83 0.35
CA ARG A 394 28.35 6.60 -1.05
C ARG A 394 27.25 7.53 -1.53
N ALA A 395 26.28 7.87 -0.69
CA ALA A 395 25.24 8.83 -1.03
C ALA A 395 25.82 10.23 -1.28
N MET A 396 26.78 10.66 -0.44
CA MET A 396 27.47 11.94 -0.64
C MET A 396 28.43 11.90 -1.85
N GLN A 397 29.07 10.76 -2.11
CA GLN A 397 29.88 10.55 -3.31
C GLN A 397 29.03 10.58 -4.59
N TRP A 398 27.81 10.03 -4.56
CA TRP A 398 26.88 10.14 -5.68
C TRP A 398 26.59 11.60 -6.01
N ALA A 399 26.32 12.44 -5.01
CA ALA A 399 26.02 13.85 -5.22
C ALA A 399 27.18 14.58 -5.94
N ASP A 400 28.43 14.25 -5.60
CA ASP A 400 29.64 14.83 -6.20
C ASP A 400 29.97 14.28 -7.61
N VAL A 401 29.76 12.97 -7.82
CA VAL A 401 30.20 12.29 -9.06
C VAL A 401 29.13 12.26 -10.14
N HIS A 402 27.87 12.08 -9.74
CA HIS A 402 26.73 11.83 -10.63
C HIS A 402 25.63 12.89 -10.52
N GLY A 403 25.53 13.55 -9.36
CA GLY A 403 24.47 14.52 -9.08
C GLY A 403 24.63 15.85 -9.82
N ASP A 404 25.85 16.28 -10.13
CA ASP A 404 26.16 17.56 -10.77
C ASP A 404 26.70 17.30 -12.19
N LEU A 405 25.82 17.30 -13.20
CA LEU A 405 26.17 16.80 -14.55
C LEU A 405 27.03 17.80 -15.32
N ASP A 406 26.83 19.10 -15.11
CA ASP A 406 27.55 20.17 -15.79
C ASP A 406 28.68 20.79 -14.95
N ARG A 407 28.79 20.42 -13.67
CA ARG A 407 29.82 20.85 -12.70
C ARG A 407 29.68 22.30 -12.28
N ASP A 408 28.48 22.84 -12.30
CA ASP A 408 28.18 24.18 -11.78
C ASP A 408 27.96 24.21 -10.25
N GLY A 409 27.89 23.03 -9.63
CA GLY A 409 27.75 22.85 -8.20
C GLY A 409 26.31 22.68 -7.72
N PHE A 410 25.35 22.47 -8.62
CA PHE A 410 23.96 22.13 -8.32
C PHE A 410 23.62 20.69 -8.71
N ILE A 411 22.69 20.09 -7.96
CA ILE A 411 22.23 18.73 -8.23
C ILE A 411 21.11 18.75 -9.28
N GLU A 412 21.28 17.93 -10.31
CA GLU A 412 20.44 17.83 -11.48
C GLU A 412 19.90 16.41 -11.66
N TYR A 413 18.86 16.27 -12.48
CA TYR A 413 18.41 14.95 -12.94
C TYR A 413 18.13 14.91 -14.43
N ARG A 414 18.27 13.71 -14.99
CA ARG A 414 17.85 13.33 -16.34
C ARG A 414 17.57 11.84 -16.38
N ARG A 415 16.39 11.45 -16.87
CA ARG A 415 16.07 10.04 -17.11
C ARG A 415 17.08 9.38 -18.03
N LYS A 416 17.50 8.16 -17.72
CA LYS A 416 18.47 7.40 -18.52
C LYS A 416 17.82 6.68 -19.71
N THR A 417 16.50 6.42 -19.65
CA THR A 417 15.74 5.82 -20.75
C THR A 417 14.35 6.45 -20.87
N GLU A 418 13.69 6.28 -22.03
CA GLU A 418 12.30 6.72 -22.25
C GLU A 418 11.28 6.00 -21.35
N LYS A 419 11.67 4.88 -20.72
CA LYS A 419 10.83 4.14 -19.76
C LYS A 419 10.99 4.63 -18.32
N GLY A 420 11.92 5.56 -18.05
CA GLY A 420 12.07 6.18 -16.74
C GLY A 420 11.13 7.37 -16.56
N LEU A 421 10.91 7.77 -15.31
CA LEU A 421 10.18 8.98 -14.95
C LEU A 421 10.88 10.20 -15.54
N TYR A 422 10.11 11.05 -16.23
CA TYR A 422 10.62 12.31 -16.79
C TYR A 422 11.10 13.25 -15.69
N ASN A 423 10.23 13.50 -14.70
CA ASN A 423 10.56 14.27 -13.51
C ASN A 423 10.91 13.32 -12.36
N GLN A 424 12.05 13.57 -11.70
CA GLN A 424 12.58 12.72 -10.64
C GLN A 424 12.55 13.39 -9.25
N GLY A 425 11.99 14.60 -9.15
CA GLY A 425 11.75 15.31 -7.89
C GLY A 425 10.36 15.03 -7.31
N TRP A 426 9.98 15.75 -6.24
CA TRP A 426 8.70 15.57 -5.53
C TRP A 426 7.47 15.53 -6.45
N LYS A 427 7.48 16.34 -7.52
CA LYS A 427 6.46 16.33 -8.56
C LYS A 427 6.95 15.53 -9.77
N ASP A 428 6.67 14.24 -9.77
CA ASP A 428 7.16 13.28 -10.77
C ASP A 428 6.28 13.18 -12.04
N SER A 429 5.14 13.87 -12.08
CA SER A 429 4.30 13.95 -13.29
C SER A 429 4.99 14.78 -14.37
N HIS A 430 4.91 14.33 -15.63
CA HIS A 430 5.66 14.90 -16.76
C HIS A 430 5.43 16.41 -17.00
N ASP A 431 4.25 16.92 -16.64
CA ASP A 431 3.80 18.30 -16.84
C ASP A 431 4.01 19.21 -15.61
N SER A 432 4.66 18.71 -14.56
CA SER A 432 4.72 19.40 -13.27
C SER A 432 5.77 20.50 -13.16
N ILE A 433 6.81 20.45 -14.00
CA ILE A 433 7.92 21.42 -13.97
C ILE A 433 7.84 22.26 -15.24
N CYS A 434 7.52 23.54 -15.07
CA CYS A 434 7.34 24.47 -16.18
C CYS A 434 8.01 25.81 -15.89
N HIS A 435 8.35 26.52 -16.95
CA HIS A 435 8.77 27.92 -16.92
C HIS A 435 7.57 28.83 -16.64
N GLN A 436 7.84 30.10 -16.31
CA GLN A 436 6.82 31.10 -16.00
C GLN A 436 5.77 31.28 -17.12
N ASP A 437 6.15 31.01 -18.37
CA ASP A 437 5.27 31.09 -19.54
C ASP A 437 4.48 29.80 -19.82
N GLY A 438 4.59 28.79 -18.96
CA GLY A 438 3.89 27.51 -19.06
C GLY A 438 4.58 26.47 -19.93
N ARG A 439 5.73 26.77 -20.56
CA ARG A 439 6.51 25.75 -21.28
C ARG A 439 7.10 24.75 -20.30
N ILE A 440 6.99 23.46 -20.62
CA ILE A 440 7.60 22.38 -19.80
C ILE A 440 9.12 22.53 -19.83
N ALA A 441 9.76 22.36 -18.66
CA ALA A 441 11.21 22.43 -18.54
C ALA A 441 11.85 21.22 -19.23
N GLU A 442 12.95 21.47 -19.95
CA GLU A 442 13.72 20.44 -20.64
C GLU A 442 14.82 19.87 -19.73
N LEU A 443 15.11 18.57 -19.86
CA LEU A 443 16.19 17.91 -19.11
C LEU A 443 17.59 18.32 -19.62
N PRO A 444 18.62 18.36 -18.75
CA PRO A 444 18.57 18.12 -17.30
C PRO A 444 17.92 19.28 -16.52
N ILE A 445 17.36 18.96 -15.35
CA ILE A 445 16.67 19.95 -14.50
C ILE A 445 17.32 19.98 -13.12
N ALA A 446 17.68 21.20 -12.66
CA ALA A 446 18.06 21.49 -11.29
C ALA A 446 16.86 22.06 -10.51
N LEU A 447 16.39 21.35 -9.48
CA LEU A 447 15.27 21.79 -8.65
C LEU A 447 15.76 22.59 -7.44
N CYS A 448 15.08 23.69 -7.14
CA CYS A 448 15.37 24.57 -6.01
C CYS A 448 15.34 23.81 -4.67
N GLU A 449 14.31 23.00 -4.45
CA GLU A 449 14.14 22.21 -3.22
C GLU A 449 15.25 21.17 -3.03
N VAL A 450 15.75 20.60 -4.13
CA VAL A 450 16.83 19.60 -4.11
C VAL A 450 18.14 20.23 -3.66
N GLN A 451 18.41 21.48 -4.04
CA GLN A 451 19.60 22.20 -3.54
C GLN A 451 19.51 22.43 -2.03
N GLY A 452 18.31 22.71 -1.53
CA GLY A 452 18.03 22.75 -0.09
C GLY A 452 18.29 21.42 0.60
N TYR A 453 17.88 20.30 -0.01
CA TYR A 453 18.17 18.96 0.50
C TYR A 453 19.67 18.64 0.45
N TYR A 454 20.39 19.08 -0.59
CA TYR A 454 21.83 18.86 -0.70
C TYR A 454 22.59 19.61 0.40
N TYR A 455 22.23 20.87 0.63
CA TYR A 455 22.73 21.65 1.76
C TYR A 455 22.44 20.95 3.11
N GLY A 456 21.21 20.49 3.32
CA GLY A 456 20.81 19.75 4.52
C GLY A 456 21.58 18.45 4.70
N ALA A 457 21.79 17.69 3.63
CA ALA A 457 22.55 16.44 3.62
C ALA A 457 24.02 16.67 3.98
N LEU A 458 24.67 17.72 3.45
CA LEU A 458 26.04 18.09 3.80
C LEU A 458 26.18 18.40 5.30
N LEU A 459 25.25 19.19 5.86
CA LEU A 459 25.25 19.49 7.29
C LEU A 459 24.99 18.25 8.15
N ALA A 460 24.05 17.40 7.76
CA ALA A 460 23.75 16.14 8.44
C ALA A 460 24.96 15.19 8.42
N ALA A 461 25.59 14.99 7.26
CA ALA A 461 26.80 14.19 7.12
C ALA A 461 27.95 14.74 7.98
N ALA A 462 28.14 16.06 8.02
CA ALA A 462 29.14 16.68 8.88
C ALA A 462 28.88 16.46 10.38
N ALA A 463 27.62 16.54 10.81
CA ALA A 463 27.21 16.29 12.19
C ALA A 463 27.47 14.83 12.59
N ILE A 464 27.06 13.89 11.74
CA ILE A 464 27.34 12.46 11.95
C ILE A 464 28.84 12.19 11.99
N ALA A 465 29.60 12.68 11.01
CA ALA A 465 31.06 12.54 10.95
C ALA A 465 31.72 13.04 12.24
N THR A 466 31.28 14.18 12.77
CA THR A 466 31.77 14.73 14.05
C THR A 466 31.53 13.74 15.20
N ARG A 467 30.32 13.19 15.32
CA ARG A 467 29.99 12.23 16.39
C ARG A 467 30.70 10.88 16.25
N LEU A 468 31.08 10.51 15.03
CA LEU A 468 31.90 9.32 14.74
C LEU A 468 33.42 9.59 14.83
N GLY A 469 33.86 10.79 15.22
CA GLY A 469 35.27 11.13 15.37
C GLY A 469 36.02 11.41 14.06
N ARG A 470 35.31 11.67 12.95
CA ARG A 470 35.86 11.95 11.61
C ARG A 470 35.94 13.46 11.35
N ALA A 471 36.84 14.15 12.05
CA ALA A 471 36.91 15.61 12.06
C ALA A 471 37.23 16.26 10.69
N GLU A 472 38.12 15.64 9.90
CA GLU A 472 38.48 16.13 8.56
C GLU A 472 37.29 16.05 7.61
N THR A 473 36.63 14.88 7.53
CA THR A 473 35.42 14.67 6.74
C THR A 473 34.30 15.64 7.13
N ALA A 474 34.11 15.85 8.44
CA ALA A 474 33.12 16.81 8.92
C ALA A 474 33.41 18.24 8.47
N SER A 475 34.68 18.64 8.45
CA SER A 475 35.10 19.98 8.01
C SER A 475 34.92 20.17 6.50
N ALA A 476 35.23 19.14 5.71
CA ALA A 476 35.04 19.16 4.26
C ALA A 476 33.55 19.35 3.88
N PHE A 477 32.64 18.59 4.50
CA PHE A 477 31.20 18.75 4.24
C PHE A 477 30.66 20.12 4.67
N ARG A 478 31.15 20.70 5.78
CA ARG A 478 30.76 22.07 6.19
C ARG A 478 31.24 23.13 5.19
N LEU A 479 32.43 22.97 4.63
CA LEU A 479 32.97 23.87 3.61
C LEU A 479 32.09 23.82 2.35
N GLN A 480 31.82 22.61 1.83
CA GLN A 480 30.94 22.41 0.68
C GLN A 480 29.54 23.00 0.90
N ALA A 481 28.97 22.84 2.10
CA ALA A 481 27.68 23.45 2.44
C ALA A 481 27.74 24.98 2.39
N GLY A 482 28.84 25.57 2.87
CA GLY A 482 29.09 27.01 2.82
C GLY A 482 29.17 27.55 1.39
N GLU A 483 29.90 26.85 0.52
CA GLU A 483 30.06 27.19 -0.90
C GLU A 483 28.73 27.08 -1.66
N LEU A 484 27.99 25.98 -1.48
CA LEU A 484 26.68 25.79 -2.07
C LEU A 484 25.72 26.92 -1.68
N ARG A 485 25.68 27.28 -0.38
CA ARG A 485 24.84 28.39 0.10
C ARG A 485 25.21 29.72 -0.54
N GLN A 486 26.49 29.97 -0.81
CA GLN A 486 26.92 31.18 -1.49
C GLN A 486 26.47 31.17 -2.96
N ARG A 487 26.72 30.08 -3.69
CA ARG A 487 26.30 29.92 -5.10
C ARG A 487 24.80 30.08 -5.28
N PHE A 488 24.00 29.45 -4.42
CA PHE A 488 22.54 29.48 -4.51
C PHE A 488 21.93 30.89 -4.32
N ASN A 489 22.60 31.79 -3.61
CA ASN A 489 22.10 33.16 -3.34
C ASN A 489 22.64 34.22 -4.31
N GLN A 490 23.45 33.83 -5.30
CA GLN A 490 23.90 34.69 -6.40
C GLN A 490 22.94 34.55 -7.57
#